data_AF-A0A0M4DGM1-F1
#
_entry.id   AF-A0A0M4DGM1-F1
#
_cell.length_a   1.000
_cell.length_b   1.000
_cell.length_c   1.000
_cell.angle_alpha   90.00
_cell.angle_beta   90.00
_cell.angle_gamma   90.00
#
_symmetry.space_group_name_H-M   'P 1'
#
loop_
_entity.id
_entity.type
_entity.pdbx_description
1 polymer ?
#
loop_
_entity_poly.entity_id
_entity_poly.type
_entity_poly.pdbx_seq_one_letter_code
_entity_poly.pdbx_strand_id
1 'polypeptide(L)' 'MKCGFCGKDLPDEVDTKQKGCGQCGGGCRKIHCPDCGYANPVIPDFLKRLAKAGDDSGEDKKR' A
#
# COMPACT_ATOMS: atom_id res chain seq x y z
N MET A 1 1.53 4.90 -0.94
CA MET A 1 0.15 4.40 -1.20
C MET A 1 -0.83 5.27 -0.44
N LYS A 2 -2.12 5.35 -0.79
CA LYS A 2 -3.10 6.15 -0.02
C LYS A 2 -3.86 5.31 1.00
N CYS A 3 -4.21 5.89 2.14
CA CYS A 3 -5.05 5.23 3.14
C CYS A 3 -6.46 5.02 2.57
N GLY A 4 -6.94 3.78 2.61
CA GLY A 4 -8.28 3.42 2.13
C GLY A 4 -9.42 3.98 2.98
N PHE A 5 -9.12 4.57 4.15
CA PHE A 5 -10.10 5.17 5.04
C PHE A 5 -10.09 6.70 4.96
N CYS A 6 -8.99 7.36 5.30
CA CYS A 6 -8.92 8.83 5.34
C CYS A 6 -8.35 9.48 4.07
N GLY A 7 -7.88 8.68 3.09
CA GLY A 7 -7.36 9.18 1.82
C GLY A 7 -5.97 9.82 1.86
N LYS A 8 -5.37 9.98 3.04
CA LYS A 8 -4.02 10.56 3.20
C LYS A 8 -2.93 9.63 2.66
N ASP A 9 -1.83 10.24 2.22
CA ASP A 9 -0.66 9.50 1.75
C ASP A 9 0.01 8.73 2.89
N LEU A 10 0.17 7.43 2.67
CA LEU A 10 0.94 6.51 3.48
C LEU A 10 2.30 6.27 2.81
N PRO A 11 3.38 6.18 3.59
CA PRO A 11 4.68 5.79 3.06
C PRO A 11 4.58 4.41 2.41
N ASP A 12 4.99 4.30 1.14
CA ASP A 12 5.04 3.02 0.39
C ASP A 12 6.04 2.03 0.97
N GLU A 13 7.02 2.57 1.68
CA GLU A 13 8.20 1.94 2.24
C GLU A 13 8.12 1.98 3.77
N VAL A 14 6.98 1.57 4.32
CA VAL A 14 7.03 0.91 5.63
C VAL A 14 7.87 -0.35 5.44
N ASP A 15 9.18 -0.15 5.58
CA ASP A 15 10.11 -1.09 6.14
C ASP A 15 9.32 -2.17 6.86
N THR A 16 9.33 -3.37 6.30
CA THR A 16 8.89 -4.58 7.01
C THR A 16 9.67 -4.77 8.33
N LYS A 17 10.68 -3.89 8.57
CA LYS A 17 11.35 -3.56 9.84
C LYS A 17 10.58 -2.62 10.78
N GLN A 18 9.32 -2.25 10.54
CA GLN A 18 8.44 -1.87 11.65
C GLN A 18 8.55 -3.02 12.64
N LYS A 19 9.14 -2.76 13.82
CA LYS A 19 9.46 -3.78 14.81
C LYS A 19 8.15 -4.49 15.15
N GLY A 20 7.89 -5.61 14.48
CA GLY A 20 6.63 -6.30 14.62
C GLY A 20 6.48 -6.64 16.09
N CYS A 21 5.28 -6.48 16.65
CA CYS A 21 5.02 -6.83 18.05
C CYS A 21 5.25 -8.32 18.36
N GLY A 22 5.59 -9.14 17.35
CA GLY A 22 5.88 -10.56 17.48
C GLY A 22 4.63 -11.44 17.45
N GLN A 23 3.41 -10.87 17.48
CA GLN A 23 2.18 -11.66 17.46
C GLN A 23 1.92 -12.41 16.14
N CYS A 24 2.44 -11.92 15.02
CA CYS A 24 2.19 -12.51 13.70
C CYS A 24 3.38 -13.37 13.27
N GLY A 25 3.16 -14.69 13.12
CA GLY A 25 4.20 -15.68 12.75
C GLY A 25 4.89 -15.51 11.39
N GLY A 26 4.62 -14.41 10.68
CA GLY A 26 5.27 -14.05 9.40
C GLY A 26 5.47 -12.55 9.22
N GLY A 27 5.58 -11.80 10.32
CA GLY A 27 5.71 -10.34 10.30
C GLY A 27 4.36 -9.62 10.15
N CYS A 28 4.36 -8.31 10.42
CA CYS A 28 3.15 -7.50 10.29
C CYS A 28 2.80 -7.31 8.80
N ARG A 29 1.62 -7.76 8.38
CA ARG A 29 1.11 -7.60 7.00
C ARG A 29 0.20 -6.38 6.86
N LYS A 30 0.20 -5.50 7.86
CA LYS A 30 -0.66 -4.32 7.95
C LYS A 30 0.18 -3.11 8.32
N ILE A 31 -0.15 -1.96 7.75
CA ILE A 31 0.38 -0.65 8.13
C ILE A 31 -0.75 0.16 8.76
N HIS A 32 -0.50 0.69 9.95
CA HIS A 32 -1.41 1.65 10.56
C HIS A 32 -1.17 3.04 9.98
N CYS A 33 -2.25 3.73 9.59
CA CYS A 33 -2.18 5.12 9.17
C CYS A 33 -1.79 6.01 10.36
N PRO A 34 -0.73 6.82 10.26
CA PRO A 34 -0.30 7.70 11.36
C PRO A 34 -1.35 8.77 11.69
N ASP A 35 -2.19 9.15 10.73
CA ASP A 35 -3.17 10.21 10.90
C ASP A 35 -4.51 9.76 11.49
N CYS A 36 -4.96 8.54 11.18
CA CYS A 36 -6.28 8.06 11.61
C CYS A 36 -6.25 6.70 12.32
N GLY A 37 -5.09 6.05 12.41
CA GLY A 37 -4.91 4.74 13.04
C GLY A 37 -5.43 3.55 12.22
N TYR A 38 -6.07 3.77 11.07
CA TYR A 38 -6.66 2.69 10.27
C TYR A 38 -5.61 1.68 9.81
N ALA A 39 -5.90 0.38 10.00
CA ALA A 39 -5.03 -0.72 9.63
C ALA A 39 -5.19 -1.05 8.14
N ASN A 40 -4.31 -0.47 7.31
CA ASN A 40 -4.29 -0.73 5.87
C ASN A 40 -3.50 -2.01 5.57
N PRO A 41 -3.90 -2.80 4.56
CA PRO A 41 -3.12 -3.95 4.10
C PRO A 41 -1.83 -3.49 3.43
N VAL A 42 -0.73 -4.21 3.67
CA VAL A 42 0.51 -3.97 2.93
C VAL A 42 0.37 -4.55 1.52
N ILE A 43 0.53 -3.71 0.50
CA ILE A 43 0.50 -4.15 -0.90
C ILE A 43 1.90 -4.70 -1.25
N PRO A 44 2.03 -5.98 -1.70
CA PRO A 44 3.30 -6.53 -2.13
C PRO A 44 3.85 -5.80 -3.37
N ASP A 45 5.18 -5.71 -3.48
CA ASP A 45 5.86 -5.00 -4.57
C ASP A 45 5.45 -5.42 -5.98
N PHE A 46 5.10 -6.70 -6.19
CA PHE A 46 4.63 -7.16 -7.50
C PHE A 46 3.30 -6.48 -7.90
N LEU A 47 2.38 -6.28 -6.96
CA LEU A 47 1.11 -5.59 -7.22
C LEU A 47 1.35 -4.10 -7.45
N LYS A 48 2.33 -3.49 -6.76
CA LYS A 48 2.72 -2.10 -7.03
C LYS A 48 3.27 -1.93 -8.46
N ARG A 49 4.04 -2.91 -8.95
CA ARG A 49 4.57 -2.91 -10.33
C ARG A 49 3.47 -3.11 -11.36
N LEU A 50 2.49 -3.98 -11.09
CA LEU A 50 1.35 -4.18 -11.98
C LEU A 50 0.44 -2.93 -12.04
N ALA A 51 0.20 -2.27 -10.90
CA ALA A 51 -0.55 -1.01 -10.87
C ALA A 51 0.13 0.08 -11.71
N LYS A 52 1.47 0.16 -11.67
CA LYS A 52 2.23 1.09 -12.54
C LYS A 52 2.20 0.72 -14.03
N ALA A 53 2.03 -0.55 -14.37
CA ALA A 53 1.98 -1.01 -15.75
C ALA A 53 0.60 -0.84 -16.42
N GLY A 54 -0.47 -0.73 -15.62
CA GLY A 54 -1.84 -0.57 -16.12
C GLY A 54 -2.22 0.86 -16.54
N ASP A 55 -1.42 1.88 -16.20
CA ASP A 55 -1.65 3.28 -16.59
C ASP A 55 -1.28 3.57 -18.07
N ASP A 56 -0.68 2.61 -18.79
CA ASP A 56 -0.25 2.78 -20.20
C ASP A 56 -1.26 2.22 -21.23
N SER A 57 -2.47 1.82 -20.83
CA SER A 57 -3.46 1.19 -21.74
C SER A 57 -4.81 1.90 -21.78
N GLY A 58 -4.83 3.21 -21.54
CA GLY A 58 -6.05 3.98 -21.35
C GLY A 58 -6.17 5.29 -22.14
N GLU A 59 -5.66 5.39 -23.37
CA GLU A 59 -6.05 6.49 -24.27
C GLU A 59 -6.30 6.00 -25.70
N ASP A 60 -7.35 5.17 -25.87
CA ASP A 60 -7.93 4.84 -27.17
C ASP A 60 -9.27 5.58 -27.32
N LYS A 61 -9.28 6.58 -28.23
CA LYS A 61 -10.41 7.24 -28.94
C LYS A 61 -10.58 8.76 -28.73
N LYS A 62 -10.03 9.52 -29.68
CA LYS A 62 -10.85 10.42 -30.53
C LYS A 62 -10.11 10.72 -31.84
N ARG A 63 -10.59 10.10 -32.91
CA ARG A 63 -10.22 10.40 -34.30
C ARG A 63 -11.38 11.11 -34.97
#